data_AF-A0AA39U710-F1
#
_entry.id   AF-A0AA39U710-F1
#
_cell.length_a   1.000
_cell.length_b   1.000
_cell.length_c   1.000
_cell.angle_alpha   90.00
_cell.angle_beta   90.00
_cell.angle_gamma   90.00
#
_symmetry.space_group_name_H-M   'P 1'
#
loop_
_entity.id
_entity.type
_entity.pdbx_description
1 polymer ?
#
loop_
_entity_poly.entity_id
_entity_poly.type
_entity_poly.pdbx_seq_one_letter_code
_entity_poly.pdbx_strand_id
1 'polypeptide(L)' 'MSDKNTQSGSTYQPKSNNSYYKSFGGYNNFMHSSGLKPGHMDDVKEGKAIIQTFKEQDRLEHNSGKK' A
#
# COMPACT_ATOMS: atom_id res chain seq x y z
N MET A 1 15.84 17.97 -32.25
CA MET A 1 15.89 17.51 -30.86
C MET A 1 14.48 17.60 -30.34
N SER A 2 13.88 16.47 -29.97
CA SER A 2 12.45 16.39 -29.65
C SER A 2 12.28 16.29 -28.14
N ASP A 3 12.02 17.44 -27.52
CA ASP A 3 11.72 17.53 -26.09
C ASP A 3 10.40 16.80 -25.79
N LYS A 4 10.50 15.59 -25.24
CA LYS A 4 9.36 14.87 -24.68
C LYS A 4 8.96 15.53 -23.35
N ASN A 5 8.21 16.61 -23.44
CA ASN A 5 7.45 17.15 -22.32
C ASN A 5 6.35 16.14 -21.93
N THR A 6 6.71 15.17 -21.08
CA THR A 6 5.74 14.24 -20.50
C THR A 6 5.20 14.90 -19.25
N GLN A 7 4.22 15.78 -19.46
CA GLN A 7 3.36 16.30 -18.40
C GLN A 7 2.53 15.14 -17.85
N SER A 8 3.13 14.38 -16.92
CA SER A 8 2.45 13.31 -16.20
C SER A 8 1.49 13.97 -15.22
N GLY A 9 0.26 14.19 -15.67
CA GLY A 9 -0.86 14.47 -14.79
C GLY A 9 -0.92 13.35 -13.77
N SER A 10 -0.49 13.64 -12.54
CA SER A 10 -0.31 12.63 -11.48
C SER A 10 -1.67 12.07 -11.08
N THR A 11 -2.10 11.00 -11.76
CA THR A 11 -3.23 10.16 -11.36
C THR A 11 -2.73 9.22 -10.28
N TYR A 12 -3.39 9.21 -9.11
CA TYR A 12 -3.05 8.30 -8.02
C TYR A 12 -3.01 6.85 -8.53
N GLN A 13 -1.85 6.20 -8.44
CA GLN A 13 -1.70 4.77 -8.71
C GLN A 13 -1.57 4.04 -7.37
N PRO A 14 -2.58 3.26 -6.94
CA PRO A 14 -2.50 2.53 -5.69
C PRO A 14 -1.35 1.52 -5.74
N LYS A 15 -0.51 1.53 -4.70
CA LYS A 15 0.60 0.58 -4.58
C LYS A 15 0.04 -0.86 -4.47
N SER A 16 0.80 -1.83 -4.99
CA SER A 16 0.47 -3.24 -4.82
C SER A 16 0.60 -3.66 -3.35
N ASN A 17 -0.15 -4.68 -2.90
CA ASN A 17 -0.05 -5.19 -1.52
C ASN A 17 1.39 -5.54 -1.15
N ASN A 18 2.12 -6.14 -2.10
CA ASN A 18 3.52 -6.50 -1.91
C ASN A 18 4.41 -5.28 -1.62
N SER A 19 4.09 -4.12 -2.17
CA SER A 19 4.83 -2.88 -1.89
C SER A 19 4.69 -2.45 -0.43
N TYR A 20 3.51 -2.65 0.18
CA TYR A 20 3.30 -2.39 1.60
C TYR A 20 4.02 -3.43 2.46
N TYR A 21 3.96 -4.71 2.10
CA TYR A 21 4.66 -5.77 2.82
C TYR A 21 6.18 -5.62 2.78
N LYS A 22 6.72 -5.06 1.69
CA LYS A 22 8.16 -4.87 1.50
C LYS A 22 8.79 -4.07 2.63
N SER A 23 8.09 -3.05 3.15
CA SER A 23 8.56 -2.22 4.27
C SER A 23 8.71 -3.01 5.58
N PHE A 24 7.96 -4.09 5.74
CA PHE A 24 8.03 -5.00 6.89
C PHE A 24 8.99 -6.19 6.65
N GLY A 25 9.61 -6.28 5.47
CA GLY A 25 10.43 -7.45 5.09
C GLY A 25 9.63 -8.63 4.53
N GLY A 26 8.39 -8.40 4.10
CA GLY A 26 7.53 -9.39 3.45
C GLY A 26 6.22 -9.65 4.20
N TYR A 27 5.34 -10.44 3.59
CA TYR A 27 4.00 -10.71 4.12
C TYR A 27 4.02 -11.36 5.51
N ASN A 28 4.88 -12.38 5.71
CA ASN A 28 4.97 -13.07 7.00
C ASN A 28 5.43 -12.13 8.12
N ASN A 29 6.41 -11.26 7.84
CA ASN A 29 6.88 -10.30 8.83
C ASN A 29 5.83 -9.22 9.13
N PHE A 30 5.09 -8.77 8.13
CA PHE A 30 3.94 -7.87 8.32
C PHE A 30 2.86 -8.50 9.21
N MET A 31 2.53 -9.76 8.96
CA MET A 31 1.56 -10.50 9.76
C MET A 31 2.08 -10.63 11.20
N HIS A 32 3.31 -11.08 11.40
CA HIS A 32 3.92 -11.18 12.72
C HIS A 32 4.04 -9.83 13.46
N SER A 33 4.40 -8.75 12.76
CA SER A 33 4.46 -7.41 13.36
C SER A 33 3.09 -6.89 13.78
N SER A 34 2.03 -7.37 13.13
CA SER A 34 0.64 -7.05 13.45
C SER A 34 0.05 -8.03 14.48
N GLY A 35 0.81 -9.02 14.96
CA GLY A 35 0.33 -10.07 15.88
C GLY A 35 -0.54 -11.14 15.22
N LEU A 36 -0.56 -11.20 13.89
CA LEU A 36 -1.42 -12.06 13.08
C LEU A 36 -0.69 -13.32 12.60
N LYS A 37 -1.41 -14.44 12.52
CA LYS A 37 -0.88 -15.71 12.01
C LYS A 37 -1.25 -15.91 10.54
N PRO A 38 -0.28 -16.04 9.61
CA PRO A 38 -0.56 -16.23 8.19
C PRO A 38 -1.27 -17.56 7.85
N GLY A 39 -1.35 -18.50 8.80
CA GLY A 39 -2.09 -19.76 8.67
C GLY A 39 -3.52 -19.75 9.23
N HIS A 40 -3.93 -18.67 9.90
CA HIS A 40 -5.29 -18.56 10.45
C HIS A 40 -6.14 -17.66 9.54
N MET A 41 -7.25 -18.20 9.03
CA MET A 41 -8.05 -17.50 8.00
C MET A 41 -8.60 -16.16 8.48
N ASP A 42 -8.94 -16.04 9.77
CA ASP A 42 -9.45 -14.78 10.31
C ASP A 42 -8.35 -13.74 10.45
N ASP A 43 -7.15 -14.16 10.88
CA ASP A 43 -5.98 -13.28 10.97
C ASP A 43 -5.58 -12.79 9.57
N VAL A 44 -5.67 -13.64 8.55
CA VAL A 44 -5.41 -13.26 7.16
C VAL A 44 -6.43 -12.22 6.67
N LYS A 45 -7.70 -12.29 7.09
CA LYS A 45 -8.70 -11.26 6.77
C LYS A 45 -8.36 -9.95 7.47
N GLU A 46 -7.97 -9.99 8.74
CA GLU A 46 -7.53 -8.81 9.48
C GLU A 46 -6.31 -8.16 8.83
N GLY A 47 -5.31 -8.96 8.43
CA GLY A 47 -4.11 -8.45 7.74
C GLY A 47 -4.46 -7.76 6.42
N LYS A 48 -5.42 -8.30 5.65
CA LYS A 48 -5.92 -7.64 4.43
C LYS A 48 -6.65 -6.34 4.73
N ALA A 49 -7.45 -6.29 5.80
CA ALA A 49 -8.16 -5.07 6.21
C ALA A 49 -7.16 -3.95 6.60
N ILE A 50 -6.11 -4.28 7.35
CA ILE A 50 -5.04 -3.34 7.71
C ILE A 50 -4.37 -2.75 6.45
N ILE A 51 -4.03 -3.59 5.47
CA ILE A 51 -3.46 -3.11 4.20
C ILE A 51 -4.45 -2.23 3.44
N GLN A 52 -5.74 -2.55 3.48
CA GLN A 52 -6.76 -1.73 2.85
C GLN A 52 -6.80 -0.33 3.48
N THR A 53 -6.72 -0.23 4.81
CA THR A 53 -6.63 1.07 5.51
C THR A 53 -5.39 1.85 5.08
N PHE A 54 -4.22 1.21 4.95
CA PHE A 54 -3.01 1.90 4.45
C PHE A 54 -3.15 2.42 3.03
N LYS A 55 -3.83 1.69 2.15
CA LYS A 55 -4.13 2.15 0.78
C LYS A 55 -5.07 3.35 0.79
N GLU A 56 -6.10 3.31 1.62
CA GLU A 56 -7.04 4.41 1.75
C GLU A 56 -6.34 5.68 2.28
N GLN A 57 -5.46 5.54 3.27
CA GLN A 57 -4.63 6.63 3.79
C GLN A 57 -3.68 7.19 2.72
N ASP A 58 -2.94 6.34 2.01
CA ASP A 58 -2.02 6.75 0.93
C ASP A 58 -2.79 7.46 -0.21
N ARG A 59 -4.01 7.01 -0.50
CA ARG A 59 -4.92 7.68 -1.44
C ARG A 59 -5.37 9.06 -0.95
N LEU A 60 -5.71 9.18 0.33
CA LEU A 60 -6.14 10.45 0.93
C LEU A 60 -4.98 11.43 0.98
N GLU A 61 -3.79 10.99 1.40
CA GLU A 61 -2.56 11.78 1.47
C GLU A 61 -2.17 12.33 0.09
N HIS A 62 -2.17 11.46 -0.94
CA HIS A 62 -1.90 11.85 -2.31
C HIS A 62 -2.87 12.93 -2.83
N ASN A 63 -4.13 12.86 -2.42
CA ASN A 63 -5.14 13.85 -2.81
C ASN A 63 -5.04 15.15 -1.98
N SER A 64 -4.67 15.06 -0.69
CA SER A 64 -4.52 16.21 0.19
C SER A 64 -3.23 17.01 -0.01
N GLY A 65 -2.18 16.38 -0.55
CA GLY A 65 -0.90 17.04 -0.90
C GLY A 65 -0.95 17.90 -2.16
N LYS A 66 -2.10 17.98 -2.85
CA LYS A 66 -2.32 18.88 -4.01
C LYS A 66 -2.95 20.22 -3.62
N LYS A 67 -2.50 20.85 -2.54
CA LYS A 67 -2.89 22.22 -2.17
C LYS A 67 -1.76 23.20 -2.38
#